data_AF-A0A370N5F3-F1
#
_entry.id   AF-A0A370N5F3-F1
#
_cell.length_a   1.000
_cell.length_b   1.000
_cell.length_c   1.000
_cell.angle_alpha   90.00
_cell.angle_beta   90.00
_cell.angle_gamma   90.00
#
_symmetry.space_group_name_H-M   'P 1'
#
loop_
_entity.id
_entity.type
_entity.pdbx_description
1 polymer ?
#
loop_
_entity_poly.entity_id
_entity_poly.type
_entity_poly.pdbx_seq_one_letter_code
_entity_poly.pdbx_strand_id
1 'polypeptide(L)'
;MLQANTAFTGPLIRLNEADNVLIAREALSIGQLLQFDGATVRMRAQVAPGHKVAVTRILRGQPIRKYDTVIGRASRDIEAGEHVHAHNIELIDFERDPGFGQDVRPIDYVREADRATFAGIVRPDGRVATRNFIGILASVNCSATVIKHIAAWFTPERLARYPNVDGVVAFAQTSGCGMSSPSEHFDVLRRTLAGYARHPNLAGVLVVGLGCERNQVADLLESQGLATGETMHALVMQNEGGTRATIERGVAAIEQMLPAANDIERRRVSASHLKIGLECGGSDGFSGITANPALGAAMDLLVRHGGTAILSETPEIHGVEYMLTRRAVTPEVGQKLLDRLAWWERYTHGHNGQFNGVVGPGNQQGGLANIFEKSLGSAMKGGTTPLQAVYEYAEPIDRAGFVFMDSPGYDPVAVTGQIASGANLICFTTGRGSMFGSKPAPTIKLASNTPMFRRLGEDMDINCGLILDGVRSVQEMGQDIFEHILRTASGERTKSELLGLGDQEFVPWHMGIVS
;
A
#
# COMPACT_ATOMS: atom_id res chain seq x y z
N MET A 1 -23.06 5.62 -3.34
CA MET A 1 -23.14 4.97 -2.02
C MET A 1 -23.46 3.50 -2.28
N LEU A 2 -22.44 2.67 -2.44
CA LEU A 2 -22.57 1.23 -2.72
C LEU A 2 -22.56 0.50 -1.39
N GLN A 3 -23.71 0.00 -0.96
CA GLN A 3 -23.84 -1.18 -0.10
C GLN A 3 -25.33 -1.40 0.22
N ALA A 4 -25.93 -2.32 -0.50
CA ALA A 4 -26.91 -3.22 0.08
C ALA A 4 -26.31 -4.62 -0.05
N ASN A 5 -26.12 -5.28 1.11
CA ASN A 5 -25.69 -6.66 1.21
C ASN A 5 -26.70 -7.56 0.49
N THR A 6 -26.42 -7.94 -0.74
CA THR A 6 -27.00 -9.14 -1.35
C THR A 6 -25.91 -10.18 -1.41
N ALA A 7 -26.10 -11.31 -0.71
CA ALA A 7 -25.30 -12.50 -0.96
C ALA A 7 -25.30 -12.75 -2.47
N PHE A 8 -24.12 -12.82 -3.08
CA PHE A 8 -24.03 -13.03 -4.52
C PHE A 8 -24.45 -14.46 -4.83
N THR A 9 -25.69 -14.64 -5.27
CA THR A 9 -26.23 -15.94 -5.68
C THR A 9 -26.00 -16.16 -7.16
N GLY A 10 -25.40 -17.31 -7.50
CA GLY A 10 -25.21 -17.72 -8.89
C GLY A 10 -23.85 -17.35 -9.50
N PRO A 11 -23.68 -17.60 -10.80
CA PRO A 11 -22.38 -17.49 -11.48
C PRO A 11 -22.00 -16.08 -11.90
N LEU A 12 -22.92 -15.12 -11.80
CA LEU A 12 -22.74 -13.73 -12.19
C LEU A 12 -23.02 -12.79 -11.02
N ILE A 13 -22.23 -11.73 -10.92
CA ILE A 13 -22.30 -10.69 -9.89
C ILE A 13 -22.76 -9.40 -10.55
N ARG A 14 -23.91 -8.89 -10.11
CA ARG A 14 -24.36 -7.53 -10.41
C ARG A 14 -24.07 -6.63 -9.21
N LEU A 15 -23.36 -5.53 -9.43
CA LEU A 15 -22.95 -4.62 -8.35
C LEU A 15 -23.95 -3.47 -8.18
N ASN A 16 -24.60 -3.06 -9.26
CA ASN A 16 -25.67 -2.08 -9.25
C ASN A 16 -26.75 -2.42 -10.30
N GLU A 17 -28.00 -2.04 -10.05
CA GLU A 17 -29.11 -2.22 -11.00
C GLU A 17 -28.86 -1.50 -12.34
N ALA A 18 -28.13 -0.39 -12.35
CA ALA A 18 -27.78 0.34 -13.58
C ALA A 18 -26.63 -0.31 -14.38
N ASP A 19 -25.98 -1.36 -13.86
CA ASP A 19 -24.89 -2.04 -14.56
C ASP A 19 -25.40 -2.82 -15.77
N ASN A 20 -24.72 -2.66 -16.91
CA ASN A 20 -24.98 -3.40 -18.14
C ASN A 20 -23.95 -4.50 -18.42
N VAL A 21 -22.92 -4.59 -17.58
CA VAL A 21 -21.98 -5.71 -17.52
C VAL A 21 -21.93 -6.29 -16.11
N LEU A 22 -21.79 -7.60 -16.04
CA LEU A 22 -21.73 -8.35 -14.78
C LEU A 22 -20.40 -9.07 -14.67
N ILE A 23 -19.98 -9.40 -13.46
CA ILE A 23 -18.73 -10.12 -13.23
C ILE A 23 -18.99 -11.61 -13.09
N ALA A 24 -18.20 -12.42 -13.78
CA ALA A 24 -18.16 -13.86 -13.60
C ALA A 24 -17.59 -14.19 -12.22
N ARG A 25 -18.37 -14.83 -11.34
CA ARG A 25 -17.90 -15.32 -10.03
C ARG A 25 -17.03 -16.57 -10.17
N GLU A 26 -17.35 -17.38 -11.17
CA GLU A 26 -16.70 -18.64 -11.50
C GLU A 26 -16.40 -18.72 -13.00
N ALA A 27 -15.69 -19.77 -13.43
CA ALA A 27 -15.37 -19.94 -14.84
C ALA A 27 -16.64 -20.26 -15.64
N LEU A 28 -16.89 -19.50 -16.71
CA LEU A 28 -18.03 -19.68 -17.60
C LEU A 28 -17.58 -20.31 -18.92
N SER A 29 -18.34 -21.29 -19.40
CA SER A 29 -18.03 -22.03 -20.62
C SER A 29 -18.78 -21.47 -21.82
N ILE A 30 -18.17 -21.52 -23.01
CA ILE A 30 -18.86 -21.17 -24.25
C ILE A 30 -20.12 -22.04 -24.43
N GLY A 31 -21.23 -21.42 -24.80
CA GLY A 31 -22.52 -22.08 -24.96
C GLY A 31 -23.28 -22.35 -23.66
N GLN A 32 -22.70 -22.12 -22.48
CA GLN A 32 -23.39 -22.22 -21.21
C GLN A 32 -24.62 -21.31 -21.19
N LEU A 33 -25.76 -21.83 -20.73
CA LEU A 33 -26.99 -21.07 -20.54
C LEU A 33 -27.07 -20.60 -19.09
N LEU A 34 -27.17 -19.29 -18.89
CA LEU A 34 -27.29 -18.66 -17.59
C LEU A 34 -28.67 -18.01 -17.47
N GLN A 35 -29.34 -18.23 -16.34
CA GLN A 35 -30.55 -17.50 -15.99
C GLN A 35 -30.17 -16.23 -15.24
N PHE A 36 -30.60 -15.08 -15.74
CA PHE A 36 -30.35 -13.78 -15.11
C PHE A 36 -31.55 -12.85 -15.36
N ASP A 37 -32.11 -12.26 -14.30
CA ASP A 37 -33.31 -11.40 -14.34
C ASP A 37 -34.49 -11.98 -15.15
N GLY A 38 -34.70 -13.30 -15.06
CA GLY A 38 -35.75 -14.00 -15.81
C GLY A 38 -35.48 -14.17 -17.31
N ALA A 39 -34.31 -13.76 -17.80
CA ALA A 39 -33.83 -13.99 -19.15
C ALA A 39 -32.77 -15.10 -19.19
N THR A 40 -32.74 -15.85 -20.30
CA THR A 40 -31.69 -16.83 -20.58
C THR A 40 -30.60 -16.17 -21.43
N VAL A 41 -29.40 -16.03 -20.88
CA VAL A 41 -28.22 -15.56 -21.61
C VAL A 41 -27.36 -16.75 -22.01
N ARG A 42 -27.08 -16.89 -23.30
CA ARG A 42 -26.16 -17.91 -23.82
C ARG A 42 -24.76 -17.31 -23.91
N MET A 43 -23.80 -17.88 -23.19
CA MET A 43 -22.41 -17.48 -23.24
C MET A 43 -21.82 -17.66 -24.64
N ARG A 44 -21.17 -16.62 -25.16
CA ARG A 44 -20.55 -16.57 -26.50
C ARG A 44 -19.04 -16.73 -26.47
N ALA A 45 -18.46 -16.75 -25.27
CA ALA A 45 -17.04 -16.95 -25.03
C ALA A 45 -16.84 -17.76 -23.75
N GLN A 46 -15.64 -18.33 -23.61
CA GLN A 46 -15.15 -18.76 -22.31
C GLN A 46 -14.73 -17.53 -21.51
N VAL A 47 -15.15 -17.43 -20.26
CA VAL A 47 -14.91 -16.26 -19.40
C VAL A 47 -14.36 -16.71 -18.06
N ALA A 48 -13.21 -16.16 -17.66
CA ALA A 48 -12.58 -16.49 -16.39
C ALA A 48 -13.27 -15.76 -15.21
N PRO A 49 -13.17 -16.28 -13.98
CA PRO A 49 -13.60 -15.54 -12.79
C PRO A 49 -12.98 -14.14 -12.74
N GLY A 50 -13.75 -13.15 -12.31
CA GLY A 50 -13.34 -11.75 -12.21
C GLY A 50 -13.52 -10.96 -13.52
N HIS A 51 -13.75 -11.62 -14.65
CA HIS A 51 -13.99 -10.96 -15.94
C HIS A 51 -15.45 -10.56 -16.12
N LYS A 52 -15.71 -9.65 -17.06
CA LYS A 52 -17.05 -9.08 -17.31
C LYS A 52 -17.77 -9.77 -18.45
N VAL A 53 -19.09 -9.88 -18.34
CA VAL A 53 -20.00 -10.40 -19.37
C VAL A 53 -21.10 -9.38 -19.61
N ALA A 54 -21.42 -9.13 -20.88
CA ALA A 54 -22.61 -8.36 -21.23
C ALA A 54 -23.87 -9.22 -21.05
N VAL A 55 -24.86 -8.74 -20.30
CA VAL A 55 -26.15 -9.45 -20.14
C VAL A 55 -27.23 -8.95 -21.10
N THR A 56 -26.98 -7.82 -21.74
CA THR A 56 -27.80 -7.24 -22.80
C THR A 56 -26.90 -6.81 -23.97
N ARG A 57 -27.49 -6.51 -25.13
CA ARG A 57 -26.75 -5.93 -26.25
C ARG A 57 -26.30 -4.51 -25.90
N ILE A 58 -25.03 -4.19 -26.18
CA ILE A 58 -24.45 -2.85 -26.03
C ILE A 58 -23.95 -2.41 -27.40
N LEU A 59 -24.55 -1.37 -27.97
CA LEU A 59 -24.16 -0.87 -29.30
C LEU A 59 -22.83 -0.11 -29.23
N ARG A 60 -22.10 -0.07 -30.35
CA ARG A 60 -20.89 0.75 -30.49
C ARG A 60 -21.12 2.18 -30.00
N GLY A 61 -20.19 2.69 -29.19
CA GLY A 61 -20.22 4.03 -28.62
C GLY A 61 -21.13 4.18 -27.39
N GLN A 62 -21.92 3.17 -27.02
CA GLN A 62 -22.70 3.18 -25.77
C GLN A 62 -21.81 2.99 -24.54
N PRO A 63 -22.17 3.60 -23.40
CA PRO A 63 -21.41 3.48 -22.17
C PRO A 63 -21.47 2.05 -21.59
N ILE A 64 -20.34 1.56 -21.12
CA ILE A 64 -20.23 0.33 -20.34
C ILE A 64 -20.19 0.71 -18.87
N ARG A 65 -21.14 0.18 -18.08
CA ARG A 65 -21.38 0.56 -16.69
C ARG A 65 -21.09 -0.58 -15.74
N LYS A 66 -20.26 -0.29 -14.74
CA LYS A 66 -19.96 -1.13 -13.58
C LYS A 66 -19.98 -0.23 -12.35
N TYR A 67 -20.61 -0.65 -11.25
CA TYR A 67 -20.82 0.20 -10.08
C TYR A 67 -21.63 1.47 -10.35
N ASP A 68 -22.57 1.43 -11.31
CA ASP A 68 -23.23 2.62 -11.88
C ASP A 68 -22.25 3.71 -12.34
N THR A 69 -21.03 3.30 -12.69
CA THR A 69 -19.99 4.19 -13.19
C THR A 69 -19.61 3.76 -14.59
N VAL A 70 -19.48 4.72 -15.48
CA VAL A 70 -19.02 4.44 -16.84
C VAL A 70 -17.52 4.12 -16.79
N ILE A 71 -17.17 2.90 -17.18
CA ILE A 71 -15.78 2.41 -17.24
C ILE A 71 -15.21 2.44 -18.67
N GLY A 72 -15.97 2.97 -19.63
CA GLY A 72 -15.59 3.07 -21.03
C GLY A 72 -16.80 3.06 -21.95
N ARG A 73 -16.58 3.02 -23.26
CA ARG A 73 -17.61 2.79 -24.28
C ARG A 73 -17.32 1.51 -25.05
N ALA A 74 -18.36 0.91 -25.61
CA ALA A 74 -18.18 -0.24 -26.49
C ALA A 74 -17.50 0.20 -27.79
N SER A 75 -16.33 -0.36 -28.12
CA SER A 75 -15.60 -0.01 -29.35
C SER A 75 -16.23 -0.63 -30.61
N ARG A 76 -17.08 -1.64 -30.41
CA ARG A 76 -17.94 -2.31 -31.39
C ARG A 76 -19.27 -2.66 -30.72
N ASP A 77 -20.24 -3.14 -31.50
CA ASP A 77 -21.41 -3.80 -30.92
C ASP A 77 -20.99 -5.02 -30.11
N ILE A 78 -21.55 -5.17 -28.91
CA ILE A 78 -21.33 -6.27 -27.98
C ILE A 78 -22.67 -6.97 -27.75
N GLU A 79 -22.76 -8.26 -28.05
CA GLU A 79 -23.96 -9.06 -27.83
C GLU A 79 -24.06 -9.56 -26.39
N ALA A 80 -25.29 -9.86 -25.93
CA ALA A 80 -25.48 -10.59 -24.69
C ALA A 80 -24.73 -11.93 -24.71
N GLY A 81 -24.02 -12.22 -23.61
CA GLY A 81 -23.16 -13.38 -23.42
C GLY A 81 -21.72 -13.22 -23.89
N GLU A 82 -21.34 -12.07 -24.47
CA GLU A 82 -19.94 -11.79 -24.84
C GLU A 82 -19.08 -11.38 -23.65
N HIS A 83 -17.79 -11.70 -23.73
CA HIS A 83 -16.75 -11.24 -22.81
C HIS A 83 -16.46 -9.76 -23.05
N VAL A 84 -16.57 -8.94 -22.01
CA VAL A 84 -16.30 -7.50 -22.06
C VAL A 84 -14.96 -7.19 -21.41
N HIS A 85 -14.00 -6.70 -22.20
CA HIS A 85 -12.62 -6.48 -21.77
C HIS A 85 -11.88 -5.50 -22.69
N ALA A 86 -10.58 -5.27 -22.46
CA ALA A 86 -9.78 -4.26 -23.17
C ALA A 86 -9.90 -4.30 -24.71
N HIS A 87 -10.13 -5.48 -25.32
CA HIS A 87 -10.30 -5.62 -26.76
C HIS A 87 -11.60 -5.04 -27.34
N ASN A 88 -12.63 -4.80 -26.51
CA ASN A 88 -13.92 -4.24 -26.92
C ASN A 88 -14.40 -3.05 -26.08
N ILE A 89 -13.55 -2.53 -25.20
CA ILE A 89 -13.77 -1.28 -24.44
C ILE A 89 -12.83 -0.20 -24.98
N GLU A 90 -13.40 0.93 -25.35
CA GLU A 90 -12.68 2.17 -25.60
C GLU A 90 -12.68 3.03 -24.33
N LEU A 91 -11.49 3.50 -23.95
CA LEU A 91 -11.33 4.46 -22.87
C LEU A 91 -11.82 5.83 -23.31
N ILE A 92 -12.47 6.51 -22.37
CA ILE A 92 -12.95 7.87 -22.58
C ILE A 92 -12.58 8.69 -21.38
N ASP A 93 -12.13 9.91 -21.66
CA ASP A 93 -11.92 10.89 -20.63
C ASP A 93 -13.26 11.51 -20.24
N PHE A 94 -13.45 11.70 -18.94
CA PHE A 94 -14.64 12.33 -18.39
C PHE A 94 -14.20 13.44 -17.46
N GLU A 95 -14.42 14.68 -17.89
CA GLU A 95 -14.34 15.81 -16.98
C GLU A 95 -15.44 15.65 -15.91
N ARG A 96 -15.02 15.53 -14.65
CA ARG A 96 -15.92 15.41 -13.50
C ARG A 96 -15.67 16.58 -12.57
N ASP A 97 -16.75 17.20 -12.10
CA ASP A 97 -16.68 18.23 -11.07
C ASP A 97 -15.91 17.70 -9.84
N PRO A 98 -14.75 18.29 -9.48
CA PRO A 98 -14.00 17.89 -8.29
C PRO A 98 -14.82 18.01 -7.00
N GLY A 99 -15.85 18.87 -7.00
CA GLY A 99 -16.85 18.98 -5.94
C GLY A 99 -16.26 19.12 -4.55
N PHE A 100 -15.18 19.89 -4.41
CA PHE A 100 -14.37 19.96 -3.18
C PHE A 100 -15.22 20.10 -1.92
N GLY A 101 -15.05 19.18 -0.99
CA GLY A 101 -15.71 19.20 0.31
C GLY A 101 -17.22 18.92 0.32
N GLN A 102 -17.88 18.72 -0.83
CA GLN A 102 -19.34 18.54 -0.91
C GLN A 102 -19.86 17.29 -0.19
N ASP A 103 -19.02 16.26 -0.07
CA ASP A 103 -19.38 14.97 0.54
C ASP A 103 -18.69 14.75 1.90
N VAL A 104 -18.09 15.79 2.49
CA VAL A 104 -17.45 15.70 3.81
C VAL A 104 -18.48 15.38 4.88
N ARG A 105 -18.19 14.33 5.66
CA ARG A 105 -18.99 13.91 6.80
C ARG A 105 -18.14 13.98 8.06
N PRO A 106 -18.62 14.61 9.14
CA PRO A 106 -17.90 14.58 10.42
C PRO A 106 -17.58 13.16 10.85
N ILE A 107 -16.39 12.97 11.41
CA ILE A 107 -15.98 11.67 11.95
C ILE A 107 -16.62 11.52 13.32
N ASP A 108 -17.38 10.44 13.50
CA ASP A 108 -17.89 10.01 14.80
C ASP A 108 -16.78 9.28 15.58
N TYR A 109 -15.94 10.07 16.26
CA TYR A 109 -14.81 9.54 17.02
C TYR A 109 -15.27 8.76 18.25
N VAL A 110 -14.63 7.62 18.47
CA VAL A 110 -14.74 6.88 19.74
C VAL A 110 -14.10 7.72 20.85
N ARG A 111 -14.81 7.86 21.98
CA ARG A 111 -14.31 8.56 23.18
C ARG A 111 -12.94 8.00 23.55
N GLU A 112 -12.02 8.86 23.98
CA GLU A 112 -10.63 8.46 24.22
C GLU A 112 -10.49 7.27 25.18
N ALA A 113 -11.31 7.25 26.25
CA ALA A 113 -11.33 6.16 27.22
C ALA A 113 -11.83 4.80 26.66
N ASP A 114 -12.60 4.82 25.58
CA ASP A 114 -13.17 3.61 24.95
C ASP A 114 -12.41 3.20 23.68
N ARG A 115 -11.33 3.93 23.32
CA ARG A 115 -10.58 3.60 22.11
C ARG A 115 -9.97 2.20 22.25
N ALA A 116 -10.01 1.46 21.14
CA ALA A 116 -9.31 0.19 21.05
C ALA A 116 -7.82 0.40 21.34
N THR A 117 -7.16 -0.65 21.78
CA THR A 117 -5.76 -0.59 22.21
C THR A 117 -4.97 -1.77 21.67
N PHE A 118 -3.65 -1.61 21.57
CA PHE A 118 -2.72 -2.68 21.24
C PHE A 118 -1.49 -2.63 22.18
N ALA A 119 -0.70 -3.70 22.20
CA ALA A 119 0.54 -3.77 22.98
C ALA A 119 1.73 -3.19 22.19
N GLY A 120 1.88 -1.87 22.21
CA GLY A 120 2.91 -1.12 21.48
C GLY A 120 4.16 -0.82 22.31
N ILE A 121 5.23 -0.37 21.66
CA ILE A 121 6.48 0.03 22.31
C ILE A 121 6.57 1.56 22.29
N VAL A 122 6.52 2.18 23.46
CA VAL A 122 6.55 3.65 23.57
C VAL A 122 8.00 4.13 23.50
N ARG A 123 8.31 4.96 22.50
CA ARG A 123 9.63 5.59 22.35
C ARG A 123 9.75 6.83 23.23
N PRO A 124 10.97 7.29 23.56
CA PRO A 124 11.18 8.49 24.39
C PRO A 124 10.52 9.76 23.87
N ASP A 125 10.31 9.85 22.55
CA ASP A 125 9.64 10.98 21.89
C ASP A 125 8.10 10.84 21.85
N GLY A 126 7.53 9.83 22.51
CA GLY A 126 6.10 9.56 22.58
C GLY A 126 5.52 8.83 21.38
N ARG A 127 6.27 8.61 20.29
CA ARG A 127 5.81 7.77 19.17
C ARG A 127 5.79 6.31 19.58
N VAL A 128 4.89 5.54 18.97
CA VAL A 128 4.69 4.12 19.32
C VAL A 128 5.10 3.22 18.15
N ALA A 129 5.91 2.24 18.48
CA ALA A 129 6.37 1.20 17.57
C ALA A 129 5.50 -0.06 17.67
N THR A 130 5.39 -0.77 16.54
CA THR A 130 4.83 -2.12 16.46
C THR A 130 5.92 -3.20 16.45
N ARG A 131 7.14 -2.81 16.09
CA ARG A 131 8.36 -3.65 16.03
C ARG A 131 9.57 -2.90 16.60
N ASN A 132 10.66 -3.61 16.83
CA ASN A 132 11.85 -3.17 17.54
C ASN A 132 13.11 -3.68 16.85
N PHE A 133 13.39 -3.15 15.66
CA PHE A 133 14.59 -3.47 14.89
C PHE A 133 15.74 -2.51 15.21
N ILE A 134 16.97 -2.92 14.91
CA ILE A 134 18.07 -1.98 14.67
C ILE A 134 18.30 -1.90 13.15
N GLY A 135 18.27 -0.69 12.61
CA GLY A 135 18.41 -0.47 11.17
C GLY A 135 19.81 -0.05 10.76
N ILE A 136 20.27 -0.49 9.59
CA ILE A 136 21.53 -0.05 8.99
C ILE A 136 21.24 0.56 7.62
N LEU A 137 21.50 1.85 7.44
CA LEU A 137 21.18 2.60 6.23
C LEU A 137 22.44 2.83 5.39
N ALA A 138 22.35 2.55 4.09
CA ALA A 138 23.39 2.91 3.13
C ALA A 138 23.15 4.33 2.60
N SER A 139 24.11 5.26 2.79
CA SER A 139 24.05 6.58 2.13
C SER A 139 24.27 6.46 0.61
N VAL A 140 24.96 5.39 0.17
CA VAL A 140 25.37 5.16 -1.22
C VAL A 140 25.45 3.67 -1.57
N ASN A 141 25.32 3.31 -2.86
CA ASN A 141 25.57 1.95 -3.37
C ASN A 141 26.84 1.27 -2.82
N CYS A 142 27.95 2.00 -2.70
CA CYS A 142 29.22 1.43 -2.27
C CYS A 142 29.21 0.91 -0.83
N SER A 143 28.32 1.40 0.04
CA SER A 143 28.15 0.89 1.40
C SER A 143 27.12 -0.24 1.51
N ALA A 144 26.35 -0.52 0.46
CA ALA A 144 25.30 -1.55 0.45
C ALA A 144 25.83 -2.95 0.86
N THR A 145 26.97 -3.38 0.32
CA THR A 145 27.57 -4.66 0.67
C THR A 145 28.03 -4.70 2.13
N VAL A 146 28.65 -3.61 2.61
CA VAL A 146 29.12 -3.50 3.99
C VAL A 146 27.97 -3.65 4.97
N ILE A 147 26.88 -2.92 4.77
CA ILE A 147 25.74 -2.98 5.70
C ILE A 147 25.06 -4.34 5.70
N LYS A 148 25.01 -5.04 4.55
CA LYS A 148 24.50 -6.41 4.45
C LYS A 148 25.36 -7.39 5.25
N HIS A 149 26.69 -7.26 5.19
CA HIS A 149 27.59 -8.08 6.01
C HIS A 149 27.46 -7.78 7.51
N ILE A 150 27.26 -6.52 7.88
CA ILE A 150 27.01 -6.15 9.28
C ILE A 150 25.69 -6.79 9.75
N ALA A 151 24.58 -6.65 9.01
CA ALA A 151 23.31 -7.25 9.40
C ALA A 151 23.40 -8.79 9.50
N ALA A 152 24.05 -9.44 8.53
CA ALA A 152 24.23 -10.89 8.51
C ALA A 152 25.07 -11.44 9.68
N TRP A 153 25.85 -10.59 10.36
CA TRP A 153 26.53 -10.96 11.60
C TRP A 153 25.56 -11.28 12.72
N PHE A 154 24.38 -10.64 12.76
CA PHE A 154 23.40 -10.76 13.85
C PHE A 154 22.37 -11.85 13.57
N THR A 155 22.83 -13.10 13.55
CA THR A 155 21.97 -14.28 13.38
C THR A 155 21.00 -14.46 14.56
N PRO A 156 19.91 -15.25 14.40
CA PRO A 156 18.98 -15.55 15.49
C PRO A 156 19.69 -16.07 16.76
N GLU A 157 20.74 -16.89 16.62
CA GLU A 157 21.50 -17.44 17.74
C GLU A 157 22.24 -16.35 18.51
N ARG A 158 22.77 -15.32 17.82
CA ARG A 158 23.48 -14.20 18.44
C ARG A 158 22.54 -13.19 19.08
N LEU A 159 21.32 -13.07 18.54
CA LEU A 159 20.26 -12.24 19.08
C LEU A 159 19.43 -12.94 20.17
N ALA A 160 19.63 -14.24 20.43
CA ALA A 160 18.88 -14.98 21.46
C ALA A 160 18.97 -14.37 22.87
N ARG A 161 20.06 -13.64 23.19
CA ARG A 161 20.23 -12.89 24.45
C ARG A 161 19.45 -11.56 24.51
N TYR A 162 18.84 -11.16 23.40
CA TYR A 162 18.07 -9.91 23.23
C TYR A 162 16.66 -10.22 22.68
N PRO A 163 15.82 -10.95 23.44
CA PRO A 163 14.53 -11.44 22.95
C PRO A 163 13.52 -10.35 22.56
N ASN A 164 13.73 -9.11 23.00
CA ASN A 164 12.88 -7.98 22.66
C ASN A 164 13.32 -7.25 21.37
N VAL A 165 14.43 -7.67 20.74
CA VAL A 165 14.91 -7.11 19.47
C VAL A 165 14.44 -8.00 18.32
N ASP A 166 13.60 -7.45 17.45
CA ASP A 166 13.00 -8.20 16.32
C ASP A 166 14.04 -8.57 15.25
N GLY A 167 15.17 -7.86 15.20
CA GLY A 167 16.29 -8.16 14.32
C GLY A 167 17.19 -6.97 14.05
N VAL A 168 18.25 -7.23 13.27
CA VAL A 168 19.10 -6.20 12.67
C VAL A 168 18.91 -6.26 11.16
N VAL A 169 18.53 -5.14 10.55
CA VAL A 169 18.12 -5.10 9.13
C VAL A 169 18.95 -4.09 8.34
N ALA A 170 19.40 -4.50 7.15
CA ALA A 170 20.13 -3.65 6.21
C ALA A 170 19.17 -3.04 5.19
N PHE A 171 19.09 -1.72 5.16
CA PHE A 171 18.36 -0.92 4.19
C PHE A 171 19.33 -0.46 3.08
N ALA A 172 19.64 -1.39 2.19
CA ALA A 172 20.56 -1.18 1.08
C ALA A 172 19.87 -0.51 -0.11
N GLN A 173 20.55 0.43 -0.75
CA GLN A 173 20.09 1.14 -1.94
C GLN A 173 21.26 1.44 -2.87
N THR A 174 20.98 1.70 -4.16
CA THR A 174 22.00 1.77 -5.24
C THR A 174 22.25 3.17 -5.80
N SER A 175 21.68 4.20 -5.19
CA SER A 175 21.86 5.63 -5.51
C SER A 175 22.79 6.32 -4.51
N GLY A 176 22.75 7.66 -4.43
CA GLY A 176 23.58 8.49 -3.55
C GLY A 176 24.92 8.96 -4.14
N CYS A 177 25.36 8.35 -5.26
CA CYS A 177 26.52 8.79 -6.04
C CYS A 177 26.13 8.95 -7.52
N GLY A 178 26.84 9.81 -8.25
CA GLY A 178 26.55 10.08 -9.67
C GLY A 178 25.22 10.82 -9.93
N MET A 179 24.49 11.23 -8.89
CA MET A 179 23.23 11.95 -9.01
C MET A 179 23.45 13.44 -9.27
N SER A 180 22.53 14.04 -10.04
CA SER A 180 22.43 15.50 -10.11
C SER A 180 22.08 16.07 -8.73
N SER A 181 22.77 17.13 -8.33
CA SER A 181 22.55 17.82 -7.06
C SER A 181 22.89 19.30 -7.26
N PRO A 182 21.99 20.24 -6.90
CA PRO A 182 20.66 19.99 -6.32
C PRO A 182 19.66 19.37 -7.32
N SER A 183 18.77 18.49 -6.86
CA SER A 183 17.65 17.97 -7.64
C SER A 183 16.57 17.35 -6.74
N GLU A 184 15.32 17.35 -7.20
CA GLU A 184 14.19 16.71 -6.51
C GLU A 184 14.46 15.23 -6.21
N HIS A 185 15.06 14.50 -7.15
CA HIS A 185 15.43 13.09 -6.95
C HIS A 185 16.40 12.91 -5.78
N PHE A 186 17.35 13.84 -5.62
CA PHE A 186 18.29 13.78 -4.51
C PHE A 186 17.62 14.11 -3.17
N ASP A 187 16.69 15.07 -3.17
CA ASP A 187 15.92 15.46 -1.98
C ASP A 187 14.98 14.32 -1.53
N VAL A 188 14.32 13.64 -2.47
CA VAL A 188 13.48 12.46 -2.21
C VAL A 188 14.28 11.33 -1.56
N LEU A 189 15.50 11.05 -2.05
CA LEU A 189 16.37 10.03 -1.45
C LEU A 189 16.74 10.40 -0.01
N ARG A 190 17.17 11.64 0.24
CA ARG A 190 17.54 12.11 1.58
C ARG A 190 16.36 12.05 2.55
N ARG A 191 15.19 12.52 2.11
CA ARG A 191 13.93 12.47 2.86
C ARG A 191 13.55 11.04 3.22
N THR A 192 13.66 10.11 2.27
CA THR A 192 13.37 8.68 2.49
C THR A 192 14.30 8.06 3.54
N LEU A 193 15.61 8.27 3.40
CA LEU A 193 16.60 7.76 4.36
C LEU A 193 16.39 8.34 5.76
N ALA A 194 16.08 9.63 5.86
CA ALA A 194 15.80 10.28 7.14
C ALA A 194 14.50 9.80 7.78
N GLY A 195 13.47 9.53 6.98
CA GLY A 195 12.21 8.93 7.43
C GLY A 195 12.44 7.59 8.12
N TYR A 196 13.22 6.70 7.47
CA TYR A 196 13.65 5.45 8.09
C TYR A 196 14.51 5.68 9.33
N ALA A 197 15.49 6.58 9.27
CA ALA A 197 16.39 6.87 10.40
C ALA A 197 15.65 7.34 11.67
N ARG A 198 14.47 7.96 11.51
CA ARG A 198 13.61 8.41 12.62
C ARG A 198 12.47 7.45 12.92
N HIS A 199 12.33 6.34 12.21
CA HIS A 199 11.12 5.53 12.26
C HIS A 199 10.95 4.84 13.63
N PRO A 200 9.75 4.87 14.25
CA PRO A 200 9.55 4.32 15.60
C PRO A 200 9.85 2.82 15.70
N ASN A 201 9.71 2.05 14.62
CA ASN A 201 10.09 0.63 14.62
C ASN A 201 11.60 0.37 14.65
N LEU A 202 12.44 1.41 14.59
CA LEU A 202 13.88 1.31 14.78
C LEU A 202 14.26 1.81 16.18
N ALA A 203 14.82 0.94 17.01
CA ALA A 203 15.36 1.27 18.33
C ALA A 203 16.70 2.01 18.23
N GLY A 204 17.44 1.71 17.17
CA GLY A 204 18.72 2.34 16.86
C GLY A 204 19.03 2.23 15.37
N VAL A 205 19.92 3.11 14.91
CA VAL A 205 20.26 3.28 13.50
C VAL A 205 21.76 3.44 13.32
N LEU A 206 22.31 2.74 12.34
CA LEU A 206 23.68 2.93 11.87
C LEU A 206 23.63 3.42 10.40
N VAL A 207 24.15 4.62 10.13
CA VAL A 207 24.30 5.14 8.76
C VAL A 207 25.72 4.87 8.27
N VAL A 208 25.87 4.24 7.11
CA VAL A 208 27.18 3.92 6.54
C VAL A 208 27.31 4.53 5.16
N GLY A 209 28.37 5.32 4.96
CA GLY A 209 28.77 5.87 3.67
C GLY A 209 30.17 5.47 3.25
N LEU A 210 30.52 5.76 2.00
CA LEU A 210 31.86 5.45 1.50
C LEU A 210 32.86 6.54 1.91
N GLY A 211 32.52 7.80 1.67
CA GLY A 211 33.34 9.00 1.95
C GLY A 211 33.58 9.89 0.73
N CYS A 212 33.30 9.43 -0.49
CA CYS A 212 33.48 10.19 -1.73
C CYS A 212 32.21 10.33 -2.58
N GLU A 213 31.07 9.84 -2.10
CA GLU A 213 29.78 10.00 -2.75
C GLU A 213 29.30 11.46 -2.76
N ARG A 214 28.26 11.74 -3.55
CA ARG A 214 27.58 13.04 -3.53
C ARG A 214 26.71 13.19 -2.29
N ASN A 215 26.06 12.10 -1.86
CA ASN A 215 25.26 12.06 -0.64
C ASN A 215 26.12 11.77 0.59
N GLN A 216 27.03 12.71 0.91
CA GLN A 216 27.89 12.61 2.09
C GLN A 216 27.06 12.43 3.36
N VAL A 217 27.52 11.54 4.25
CA VAL A 217 26.81 11.19 5.49
C VAL A 217 26.60 12.44 6.36
N ALA A 218 27.62 13.29 6.49
CA ALA A 218 27.52 14.54 7.25
C ALA A 218 26.42 15.45 6.71
N ASP A 219 26.40 15.70 5.40
CA ASP A 219 25.40 16.55 4.75
C ASP A 219 23.99 15.96 4.82
N LEU A 220 23.85 14.63 4.72
CA LEU A 220 22.57 13.94 4.91
C LEU A 220 22.05 14.20 6.32
N LEU A 221 22.90 14.02 7.34
CA LEU A 221 22.52 14.21 8.73
C LEU A 221 22.15 15.67 9.00
N GLU A 222 23.00 16.62 8.58
CA GLU A 222 22.76 18.06 8.76
C GLU A 222 21.48 18.52 8.05
N SER A 223 21.35 18.24 6.73
CA SER A 223 20.21 18.71 5.94
C SER A 223 18.88 18.14 6.38
N GLN A 224 18.89 16.98 7.04
CA GLN A 224 17.68 16.33 7.55
C GLN A 224 17.52 16.51 9.05
N GLY A 225 18.40 17.27 9.75
CA GLY A 225 18.33 17.52 11.19
C GLY A 225 18.54 16.28 12.07
N LEU A 226 19.31 15.31 11.60
CA LEU A 226 19.65 14.07 12.32
C LEU A 226 20.94 14.29 13.11
N ALA A 227 21.02 13.72 14.31
CA ALA A 227 22.18 13.82 15.18
C ALA A 227 22.66 12.43 15.61
N THR A 228 23.98 12.24 15.65
CA THR A 228 24.57 11.04 16.22
C THR A 228 24.48 11.07 17.74
N GLY A 229 24.45 9.89 18.35
CA GLY A 229 24.28 9.69 19.78
C GLY A 229 24.19 8.20 20.11
N GLU A 230 23.62 7.87 21.27
CA GLU A 230 23.54 6.48 21.74
C GLU A 230 22.77 5.57 20.77
N THR A 231 21.67 6.06 20.20
CA THR A 231 20.79 5.31 19.30
C THR A 231 21.04 5.57 17.82
N MET A 232 21.95 6.49 17.45
CA MET A 232 22.27 6.79 16.06
C MET A 232 23.77 6.96 15.84
N HIS A 233 24.36 6.09 15.04
CA HIS A 233 25.79 6.12 14.72
C HIS A 233 25.99 6.33 13.23
N ALA A 234 27.14 6.89 12.87
CA ALA A 234 27.53 7.12 11.49
C ALA A 234 28.96 6.62 11.27
N LEU A 235 29.19 5.89 10.17
CA LEU A 235 30.52 5.41 9.77
C LEU A 235 30.80 5.82 8.32
N VAL A 236 32.04 6.22 8.07
CA VAL A 236 32.53 6.55 6.73
C VAL A 236 33.66 5.58 6.40
N MET A 237 33.44 4.69 5.42
CA MET A 237 34.32 3.56 5.15
C MET A 237 35.78 3.96 4.91
N GLN A 238 36.02 5.05 4.18
CA GLN A 238 37.37 5.55 3.91
C GLN A 238 38.09 6.04 5.17
N ASN A 239 37.34 6.52 6.17
CA ASN A 239 37.89 6.97 7.45
C ASN A 239 38.14 5.80 8.41
N GLU A 240 37.31 4.76 8.36
CA GLU A 240 37.45 3.57 9.20
C GLU A 240 38.57 2.62 8.74
N GLY A 241 39.21 2.87 7.58
CA GLY A 241 40.25 1.99 7.02
C GLY A 241 39.73 0.92 6.06
N GLY A 242 38.56 1.14 5.46
CA GLY A 242 37.98 0.32 4.39
C GLY A 242 36.97 -0.72 4.87
N THR A 243 36.60 -1.63 3.96
CA THR A 243 35.46 -2.55 4.11
C THR A 243 35.49 -3.39 5.39
N ARG A 244 36.58 -4.12 5.66
CA ARG A 244 36.66 -5.03 6.81
C ARG A 244 36.58 -4.27 8.14
N ALA A 245 37.38 -3.23 8.28
CA ALA A 245 37.40 -2.41 9.49
C ALA A 245 36.03 -1.76 9.74
N THR A 246 35.36 -1.27 8.68
CA THR A 246 33.99 -0.72 8.80
C THR A 246 32.99 -1.77 9.27
N ILE A 247 33.09 -3.02 8.80
CA ILE A 247 32.21 -4.11 9.25
C ILE A 247 32.43 -4.38 10.75
N GLU A 248 33.68 -4.51 11.19
CA GLU A 248 34.02 -4.75 12.60
C GLU A 248 33.51 -3.61 13.50
N ARG A 249 33.70 -2.35 13.07
CA ARG A 249 33.21 -1.16 13.77
C ARG A 249 31.69 -1.08 13.80
N GLY A 250 31.02 -1.41 12.69
CA GLY A 250 29.57 -1.44 12.58
C GLY A 250 28.94 -2.52 13.47
N VAL A 251 29.55 -3.69 13.53
CA VAL A 251 29.16 -4.76 14.48
C VAL A 251 29.28 -4.27 15.91
N ALA A 252 30.43 -3.68 16.28
CA ALA A 252 30.64 -3.17 17.64
C ALA A 252 29.63 -2.07 18.02
N ALA A 253 29.30 -1.16 17.09
CA ALA A 253 28.31 -0.12 17.31
C ALA A 253 26.91 -0.69 17.59
N ILE A 254 26.48 -1.71 16.83
CA ILE A 254 25.19 -2.37 17.04
C ILE A 254 25.19 -3.16 18.35
N GLU A 255 26.29 -3.84 18.70
CA GLU A 255 26.41 -4.52 19.98
C GLU A 255 26.25 -3.58 21.19
N GLN A 256 26.65 -2.32 21.05
CA GLN A 256 26.43 -1.28 22.07
C GLN A 256 24.97 -0.82 22.16
N MET A 257 24.22 -0.84 21.05
CA MET A 257 22.79 -0.48 21.04
C MET A 257 21.90 -1.59 21.60
N LEU A 258 22.29 -2.86 21.45
CA LEU A 258 21.44 -4.02 21.76
C LEU A 258 20.91 -4.06 23.20
N PRO A 259 21.68 -3.78 24.26
CA PRO A 259 21.15 -3.76 25.62
C PRO A 259 20.00 -2.78 25.82
N ALA A 260 20.15 -1.53 25.35
CA ALA A 260 19.11 -0.50 25.45
C ALA A 260 17.90 -0.81 24.54
N ALA A 261 18.15 -1.35 23.34
CA ALA A 261 17.08 -1.79 22.45
C ALA A 261 16.28 -2.96 23.06
N ASN A 262 16.93 -3.83 23.82
CA ASN A 262 16.30 -4.96 24.48
C ASN A 262 15.58 -4.58 25.79
N ASP A 263 16.01 -3.52 26.47
CA ASP A 263 15.40 -3.01 27.69
C ASP A 263 14.13 -2.20 27.39
N ILE A 264 13.17 -2.86 26.74
CA ILE A 264 11.86 -2.32 26.41
C ILE A 264 10.77 -3.30 26.82
N GLU A 265 9.60 -2.75 27.11
CA GLU A 265 8.39 -3.52 27.38
C GLU A 265 7.25 -2.99 26.53
N ARG A 266 6.48 -3.91 25.93
CA ARG A 266 5.23 -3.53 25.27
C ARG A 266 4.22 -3.08 26.33
N ARG A 267 3.53 -1.97 26.06
CA ARG A 267 2.49 -1.40 26.92
C ARG A 267 1.19 -1.30 26.16
N ARG A 268 0.07 -1.44 26.87
CA ARG A 268 -1.25 -1.19 26.30
C ARG A 268 -1.39 0.29 25.98
N VAL A 269 -1.52 0.63 24.71
CA VAL A 269 -1.63 1.99 24.18
C VAL A 269 -2.78 2.08 23.19
N SER A 270 -3.30 3.30 23.01
CA SER A 270 -4.43 3.55 22.11
C SER A 270 -4.09 3.22 20.65
N ALA A 271 -5.07 2.68 19.92
CA ALA A 271 -5.00 2.47 18.48
C ALA A 271 -4.78 3.77 17.68
N SER A 272 -4.98 4.94 18.30
CA SER A 272 -4.65 6.25 17.72
C SER A 272 -3.18 6.43 17.35
N HIS A 273 -2.28 5.58 17.88
CA HIS A 273 -0.87 5.61 17.51
C HIS A 273 -0.54 4.76 16.26
N LEU A 274 -1.52 4.07 15.68
CA LEU A 274 -1.32 3.31 14.45
C LEU A 274 -1.38 4.23 13.23
N LYS A 275 -0.38 4.11 12.38
CA LYS A 275 -0.33 4.72 11.05
C LYS A 275 -0.16 3.60 10.04
N ILE A 276 -1.19 3.38 9.23
CA ILE A 276 -1.28 2.19 8.37
C ILE A 276 -1.14 2.61 6.91
N GLY A 277 -0.09 2.10 6.26
CA GLY A 277 0.08 2.17 4.81
C GLY A 277 -0.88 1.21 4.11
N LEU A 278 -1.54 1.69 3.06
CA LEU A 278 -2.47 0.91 2.25
C LEU A 278 -1.84 0.69 0.89
N GLU A 279 -1.71 -0.57 0.50
CA GLU A 279 -1.05 -0.94 -0.74
C GLU A 279 -1.87 -1.97 -1.50
N CYS A 280 -1.77 -1.94 -2.83
CA CYS A 280 -2.32 -2.97 -3.67
C CYS A 280 -1.24 -3.60 -4.57
N GLY A 281 -1.06 -4.91 -4.46
CA GLY A 281 -0.24 -5.64 -5.42
C GLY A 281 -1.01 -6.01 -6.69
N GLY A 282 -0.89 -7.27 -7.11
CA GLY A 282 -1.64 -7.80 -8.23
C GLY A 282 -3.17 -7.80 -8.00
N SER A 283 -3.84 -6.70 -8.36
CA SER A 283 -5.29 -6.57 -8.41
C SER A 283 -5.93 -7.52 -9.43
N ASP A 284 -7.14 -8.00 -9.10
CA ASP A 284 -8.04 -8.74 -9.98
C ASP A 284 -9.43 -8.08 -10.02
N GLY A 285 -10.36 -8.66 -10.78
CA GLY A 285 -11.74 -8.19 -10.90
C GLY A 285 -12.54 -8.25 -9.60
N PHE A 286 -12.04 -8.94 -8.56
CA PHE A 286 -12.65 -9.07 -7.25
C PHE A 286 -12.09 -8.10 -6.21
N SER A 287 -10.87 -7.58 -6.39
CA SER A 287 -10.23 -6.64 -5.45
C SER A 287 -11.14 -5.48 -5.03
N GLY A 288 -11.80 -4.83 -6.00
CA GLY A 288 -12.75 -3.74 -5.74
C GLY A 288 -14.09 -4.16 -5.10
N ILE A 289 -14.39 -5.46 -5.02
CA ILE A 289 -15.62 -6.00 -4.43
C ILE A 289 -15.38 -6.51 -3.01
N THR A 290 -14.19 -7.05 -2.75
CA THR A 290 -13.88 -7.76 -1.50
C THR A 290 -12.83 -7.03 -0.65
N ALA A 291 -11.55 -7.27 -0.93
CA ALA A 291 -10.43 -6.86 -0.08
C ALA A 291 -10.35 -5.34 0.08
N ASN A 292 -10.50 -4.58 -1.01
CA ASN A 292 -10.37 -3.12 -0.96
C ASN A 292 -11.49 -2.45 -0.16
N PRO A 293 -12.80 -2.73 -0.40
CA PRO A 293 -13.86 -2.14 0.42
C PRO A 293 -13.87 -2.67 1.86
N ALA A 294 -13.44 -3.92 2.11
CA ALA A 294 -13.31 -4.43 3.48
C ALA A 294 -12.16 -3.74 4.24
N LEU A 295 -11.02 -3.53 3.58
CA LEU A 295 -9.93 -2.73 4.13
C LEU A 295 -10.40 -1.29 4.39
N GLY A 296 -11.16 -0.69 3.47
CA GLY A 296 -11.78 0.61 3.67
C GLY A 296 -12.67 0.68 4.91
N ALA A 297 -13.51 -0.34 5.14
CA ALA A 297 -14.32 -0.44 6.35
C ALA A 297 -13.46 -0.55 7.62
N ALA A 298 -12.35 -1.29 7.57
CA ALA A 298 -11.38 -1.37 8.67
C ALA A 298 -10.68 -0.02 8.92
N MET A 299 -10.38 0.74 7.86
CA MET A 299 -9.78 2.08 7.97
C MET A 299 -10.75 3.09 8.56
N ASP A 300 -12.04 3.00 8.25
CA ASP A 300 -13.04 3.83 8.92
C ASP A 300 -13.09 3.55 10.43
N LEU A 301 -12.98 2.29 10.85
CA LEU A 301 -12.85 1.94 12.28
C LEU A 301 -11.57 2.53 12.89
N LEU A 302 -10.43 2.36 12.23
CA LEU A 302 -9.15 2.92 12.66
C LEU A 302 -9.22 4.45 12.86
N VAL A 303 -9.78 5.16 11.88
CA VAL A 303 -9.91 6.62 11.92
C VAL A 303 -10.85 7.07 13.04
N ARG A 304 -11.96 6.35 13.29
CA ARG A 304 -12.83 6.60 14.46
C ARG A 304 -12.11 6.39 15.79
N HIS A 305 -11.12 5.49 15.85
CA HIS A 305 -10.23 5.31 16.99
C HIS A 305 -9.04 6.30 17.02
N GLY A 306 -9.00 7.27 16.10
CA GLY A 306 -8.00 8.33 16.04
C GLY A 306 -6.68 7.93 15.36
N GLY A 307 -6.63 6.77 14.69
CA GLY A 307 -5.46 6.35 13.91
C GLY A 307 -5.38 7.01 12.53
N THR A 308 -4.36 6.65 11.76
CA THR A 308 -4.11 7.21 10.43
C THR A 308 -4.12 6.11 9.37
N ALA A 309 -4.88 6.33 8.30
CA ALA A 309 -4.89 5.49 7.09
C ALA A 309 -4.21 6.25 5.95
N ILE A 310 -3.22 5.63 5.29
CA ILE A 310 -2.36 6.27 4.29
C ILE A 310 -2.59 5.59 2.95
N LEU A 311 -3.38 6.21 2.07
CA LEU A 311 -3.51 5.77 0.67
C LEU A 311 -2.40 6.41 -0.17
N SER A 312 -1.88 5.66 -1.14
CA SER A 312 -0.84 6.11 -2.06
C SER A 312 -1.20 5.74 -3.50
N GLU A 313 -0.22 5.31 -4.29
CA GLU A 313 -0.42 4.81 -5.67
C GLU A 313 -1.12 5.86 -6.55
N THR A 314 -0.54 7.06 -6.68
CA THR A 314 -1.16 8.19 -7.39
C THR A 314 -1.64 7.86 -8.80
N PRO A 315 -0.90 7.07 -9.61
CA PRO A 315 -1.42 6.63 -10.91
C PRO A 315 -2.68 5.77 -10.84
N GLU A 316 -2.93 5.10 -9.71
CA GLU A 316 -4.10 4.24 -9.49
C GLU A 316 -5.33 4.96 -8.95
N ILE A 317 -5.30 6.28 -8.82
CA ILE A 317 -6.52 7.07 -8.54
C ILE A 317 -6.92 7.92 -9.74
N HIS A 318 -6.17 7.84 -10.84
CA HIS A 318 -6.48 8.55 -12.08
C HIS A 318 -7.87 8.14 -12.60
N GLY A 319 -8.70 9.14 -12.88
CA GLY A 319 -10.07 9.00 -13.37
C GLY A 319 -11.13 8.85 -12.27
N VAL A 320 -10.72 8.76 -11.00
CA VAL A 320 -11.61 8.63 -9.85
C VAL A 320 -11.25 9.57 -8.70
N GLU A 321 -10.34 10.50 -8.92
CA GLU A 321 -9.88 11.47 -7.94
C GLU A 321 -11.00 12.31 -7.34
N TYR A 322 -12.09 12.52 -8.08
CA TYR A 322 -13.30 13.18 -7.59
C TYR A 322 -13.88 12.47 -6.35
N MET A 323 -13.72 11.15 -6.22
CA MET A 323 -14.15 10.40 -5.03
C MET A 323 -13.37 10.81 -3.78
N LEU A 324 -12.16 11.35 -3.93
CA LEU A 324 -11.31 11.83 -2.85
C LEU A 324 -11.49 13.33 -2.63
N THR A 325 -11.45 14.14 -3.70
CA THR A 325 -11.59 15.60 -3.60
C THR A 325 -12.94 16.04 -3.03
N ARG A 326 -14.03 15.33 -3.35
CA ARG A 326 -15.35 15.60 -2.79
C ARG A 326 -15.42 15.43 -1.27
N ARG A 327 -14.51 14.63 -0.71
CA ARG A 327 -14.40 14.37 0.73
C ARG A 327 -13.16 15.03 1.35
N ALA A 328 -12.47 15.91 0.63
CA ALA A 328 -11.38 16.70 1.17
C ALA A 328 -11.93 17.69 2.20
N VAL A 329 -11.29 17.76 3.37
CA VAL A 329 -11.73 18.64 4.48
C VAL A 329 -11.73 20.12 4.13
N THR A 330 -10.95 20.50 3.11
CA THR A 330 -10.87 21.86 2.56
C THR A 330 -10.60 21.81 1.05
N PRO A 331 -10.95 22.86 0.29
CA PRO A 331 -10.57 22.98 -1.12
C PRO A 331 -9.07 22.88 -1.34
N GLU A 332 -8.24 23.41 -0.43
CA GLU A 332 -6.78 23.39 -0.53
C GLU A 332 -6.22 21.96 -0.46
N VAL A 333 -6.78 21.11 0.41
CA VAL A 333 -6.40 19.68 0.47
C VAL A 333 -6.79 18.96 -0.81
N GLY A 334 -7.99 19.23 -1.34
CA GLY A 334 -8.44 18.67 -2.61
C GLY A 334 -7.57 19.13 -3.78
N GLN A 335 -7.21 20.40 -3.83
CA GLN A 335 -6.36 20.97 -4.87
C GLN A 335 -4.95 20.37 -4.84
N LYS A 336 -4.36 20.15 -3.65
CA LYS A 336 -3.05 19.50 -3.53
C LYS A 336 -3.04 18.11 -4.16
N LEU A 337 -4.14 17.36 -4.10
CA LEU A 337 -4.29 16.06 -4.78
C LEU A 337 -4.29 16.22 -6.30
N LEU A 338 -5.10 17.16 -6.82
CA LEU A 338 -5.15 17.43 -8.26
C LEU A 338 -3.82 17.92 -8.82
N ASP A 339 -3.08 18.72 -8.05
CA ASP A 339 -1.75 19.20 -8.44
C ASP A 339 -0.74 18.06 -8.58
N ARG A 340 -0.85 17.01 -7.74
CA ARG A 340 -0.05 15.77 -7.89
C ARG A 340 -0.44 15.02 -9.14
N LEU A 341 -1.72 14.86 -9.43
CA LEU A 341 -2.18 14.19 -10.66
C LEU A 341 -1.72 14.94 -11.91
N ALA A 342 -1.80 16.27 -11.92
CA ALA A 342 -1.30 17.10 -13.01
C ALA A 342 0.23 17.00 -13.15
N TRP A 343 0.96 16.84 -12.04
CA TRP A 343 2.39 16.53 -12.08
C TRP A 343 2.65 15.18 -12.73
N TRP A 344 1.93 14.12 -12.33
CA TRP A 344 2.04 12.78 -12.91
C TRP A 344 1.70 12.76 -14.40
N GLU A 345 0.65 13.45 -14.82
CA GLU A 345 0.27 13.56 -16.24
C GLU A 345 1.42 14.13 -17.09
N ARG A 346 2.02 15.23 -16.63
CA ARG A 346 3.20 15.82 -17.29
C ARG A 346 4.40 14.88 -17.24
N TYR A 347 4.61 14.23 -16.10
CA TYR A 347 5.74 13.35 -15.85
C TYR A 347 5.70 12.08 -16.71
N THR A 348 4.51 11.54 -16.97
CA THR A 348 4.30 10.32 -17.77
C THR A 348 4.01 10.57 -19.25
N HIS A 349 3.91 11.83 -19.67
CA HIS A 349 3.59 12.19 -21.04
C HIS A 349 4.59 11.58 -22.03
N GLY A 350 4.09 10.82 -23.01
CA GLY A 350 4.91 10.15 -24.03
C GLY A 350 5.62 8.88 -23.57
N HIS A 351 5.41 8.42 -22.34
CA HIS A 351 5.97 7.18 -21.79
C HIS A 351 4.93 6.07 -21.66
N ASN A 352 5.35 4.81 -21.53
CA ASN A 352 4.43 3.70 -21.30
C ASN A 352 4.26 3.48 -19.79
N GLY A 353 3.11 3.87 -19.22
CA GLY A 353 2.80 3.72 -17.79
C GLY A 353 1.29 3.69 -17.53
N GLN A 354 0.89 3.23 -16.33
CA GLN A 354 -0.53 3.03 -15.97
C GLN A 354 -1.40 4.27 -16.08
N PHE A 355 -0.81 5.46 -15.87
CA PHE A 355 -1.49 6.74 -16.02
C PHE A 355 -2.10 6.94 -17.42
N ASN A 356 -1.60 6.24 -18.44
CA ASN A 356 -2.09 6.32 -19.82
C ASN A 356 -3.23 5.34 -20.14
N GLY A 357 -3.96 4.86 -19.13
CA GLY A 357 -5.17 4.07 -19.34
C GLY A 357 -5.00 2.55 -19.30
N VAL A 358 -3.77 2.05 -19.47
CA VAL A 358 -3.46 0.62 -19.59
C VAL A 358 -3.02 0.06 -18.26
N VAL A 359 -3.71 -0.97 -17.76
CA VAL A 359 -3.29 -1.71 -16.56
C VAL A 359 -2.29 -2.80 -16.91
N GLY A 360 -1.45 -3.19 -15.94
CA GLY A 360 -0.40 -4.18 -16.15
C GLY A 360 -0.93 -5.55 -16.62
N PRO A 361 -0.10 -6.39 -17.29
CA PRO A 361 -0.53 -7.67 -17.84
C PRO A 361 -1.19 -8.60 -16.82
N GLY A 362 -0.71 -8.57 -15.57
CA GLY A 362 -1.32 -9.30 -14.47
C GLY A 362 -2.74 -8.83 -14.16
N ASN A 363 -2.98 -7.52 -14.13
CA ASN A 363 -4.33 -7.00 -13.86
C ASN A 363 -5.31 -7.34 -14.97
N GLN A 364 -4.88 -7.27 -16.24
CA GLN A 364 -5.70 -7.64 -17.40
C GLN A 364 -6.13 -9.12 -17.34
N GLN A 365 -5.17 -10.01 -17.10
CA GLN A 365 -5.44 -11.43 -16.86
C GLN A 365 -6.31 -11.69 -15.62
N GLY A 366 -6.34 -10.76 -14.65
CA GLY A 366 -7.19 -10.81 -13.48
C GLY A 366 -8.60 -10.27 -13.71
N GLY A 367 -8.92 -9.76 -14.90
CA GLY A 367 -10.25 -9.30 -15.28
C GLY A 367 -10.45 -7.78 -15.32
N LEU A 368 -9.43 -6.99 -14.97
CA LEU A 368 -9.49 -5.53 -15.05
C LEU A 368 -9.19 -5.05 -16.47
N ALA A 369 -10.12 -4.31 -17.07
CA ALA A 369 -10.02 -3.94 -18.48
C ALA A 369 -9.15 -2.69 -18.70
N ASN A 370 -9.14 -1.75 -17.75
CA ASN A 370 -8.47 -0.46 -17.88
C ASN A 370 -8.24 0.21 -16.53
N ILE A 371 -7.55 1.37 -16.55
CA ILE A 371 -7.18 2.09 -15.33
C ILE A 371 -8.39 2.54 -14.52
N PHE A 372 -9.43 3.11 -15.15
CA PHE A 372 -10.63 3.60 -14.44
C PHE A 372 -11.26 2.50 -13.58
N GLU A 373 -11.40 1.29 -14.14
CA GLU A 373 -11.95 0.15 -13.40
C GLU A 373 -11.07 -0.25 -12.20
N LYS A 374 -9.74 -0.24 -12.38
CA LYS A 374 -8.78 -0.50 -11.30
C LYS A 374 -8.88 0.59 -10.23
N SER A 375 -8.86 1.85 -10.65
CA SER A 375 -8.86 3.00 -9.77
C SER A 375 -10.09 3.07 -8.88
N LEU A 376 -11.27 2.73 -9.43
CA LEU A 376 -12.50 2.63 -8.64
C LEU A 376 -12.32 1.71 -7.43
N GLY A 377 -11.69 0.55 -7.63
CA GLY A 377 -11.37 -0.38 -6.55
C GLY A 377 -10.26 0.13 -5.64
N SER A 378 -9.18 0.70 -6.20
CA SER A 378 -8.03 1.17 -5.42
C SER A 378 -8.39 2.31 -4.46
N ALA A 379 -9.29 3.22 -4.85
CA ALA A 379 -9.77 4.31 -3.99
C ALA A 379 -10.61 3.83 -2.79
N MET A 380 -11.26 2.66 -2.87
CA MET A 380 -12.08 2.12 -1.77
C MET A 380 -11.25 1.72 -0.55
N LYS A 381 -9.93 1.47 -0.70
CA LYS A 381 -9.03 1.12 0.41
C LYS A 381 -8.99 2.20 1.49
N GLY A 382 -9.13 3.47 1.09
CA GLY A 382 -9.14 4.62 2.00
C GLY A 382 -10.42 4.77 2.84
N GLY A 383 -11.43 3.92 2.61
CA GLY A 383 -12.69 3.97 3.35
C GLY A 383 -13.59 5.15 2.96
N THR A 384 -14.45 5.54 3.88
CA THR A 384 -15.48 6.58 3.68
C THR A 384 -15.18 7.91 4.36
N THR A 385 -14.25 7.94 5.33
CA THR A 385 -13.90 9.15 6.12
C THR A 385 -13.28 10.30 5.29
N PRO A 386 -13.33 11.55 5.78
CA PRO A 386 -12.80 12.71 5.06
C PRO A 386 -11.28 12.66 4.86
N LEU A 387 -10.82 13.08 3.67
CA LEU A 387 -9.41 13.26 3.34
C LEU A 387 -8.85 14.48 4.07
N GLN A 388 -7.96 14.23 5.03
CA GLN A 388 -7.43 15.23 5.96
C GLN A 388 -6.24 16.00 5.39
N ALA A 389 -5.39 15.33 4.61
CA ALA A 389 -4.16 15.91 4.07
C ALA A 389 -3.64 15.10 2.88
N VAL A 390 -2.86 15.78 2.04
CA VAL A 390 -2.09 15.19 0.94
C VAL A 390 -0.61 15.49 1.19
N TYR A 391 0.25 14.52 1.00
CA TYR A 391 1.69 14.57 1.24
C TYR A 391 2.45 14.20 -0.03
N GLU A 392 3.65 14.76 -0.22
CA GLU A 392 4.58 14.25 -1.22
C GLU A 392 5.23 12.95 -0.74
N TYR A 393 5.91 12.25 -1.65
CA TYR A 393 6.60 11.00 -1.33
C TYR A 393 7.57 11.17 -0.14
N ALA A 394 7.47 10.25 0.83
CA ALA A 394 8.27 10.20 2.06
C ALA A 394 8.16 11.43 2.98
N GLU A 395 7.20 12.33 2.80
CA GLU A 395 6.97 13.44 3.74
C GLU A 395 6.46 12.92 5.08
N PRO A 396 6.97 13.43 6.23
CA PRO A 396 6.46 13.04 7.54
C PRO A 396 4.97 13.35 7.70
N ILE A 397 4.16 12.32 7.99
CA ILE A 397 2.72 12.47 8.19
C ILE A 397 2.45 13.01 9.60
N ASP A 398 1.90 14.22 9.67
CA ASP A 398 1.63 14.98 10.89
C ASP A 398 0.13 15.11 11.22
N ARG A 399 -0.76 14.55 10.39
CA ARG A 399 -2.22 14.53 10.61
C ARG A 399 -2.73 13.11 10.85
N ALA A 400 -3.71 13.01 11.76
CA ALA A 400 -4.48 11.80 11.99
C ALA A 400 -5.68 11.72 11.04
N GLY A 401 -6.25 10.53 10.85
CA GLY A 401 -7.36 10.29 9.94
C GLY A 401 -6.94 9.72 8.58
N PHE A 402 -7.80 9.84 7.58
CA PHE A 402 -7.48 9.42 6.21
C PHE A 402 -6.62 10.48 5.51
N VAL A 403 -5.44 10.07 5.05
CA VAL A 403 -4.49 10.93 4.33
C VAL A 403 -4.04 10.26 3.03
N PHE A 404 -3.54 11.08 2.11
CA PHE A 404 -2.95 10.62 0.85
C PHE A 404 -1.46 10.95 0.82
N MET A 405 -0.60 10.01 0.44
CA MET A 405 0.82 10.25 0.20
C MET A 405 1.17 9.87 -1.23
N ASP A 406 1.71 10.81 -1.98
CA ASP A 406 2.10 10.63 -3.37
C ASP A 406 3.13 9.49 -3.53
N SER A 407 2.88 8.58 -4.46
CA SER A 407 3.80 7.52 -4.84
C SER A 407 3.52 6.96 -6.23
N PRO A 408 4.51 6.29 -6.86
CA PRO A 408 4.24 5.36 -7.94
C PRO A 408 3.37 4.17 -7.47
N GLY A 409 2.90 3.35 -8.42
CA GLY A 409 2.14 2.11 -8.13
C GLY A 409 3.01 0.85 -7.93
N TYR A 410 4.34 0.96 -8.01
CA TYR A 410 5.22 -0.19 -7.81
C TYR A 410 5.39 -0.50 -6.32
N ASP A 411 4.88 -1.66 -5.88
CA ASP A 411 4.69 -2.05 -4.48
C ASP A 411 5.86 -1.68 -3.54
N PRO A 412 7.13 -2.08 -3.82
CA PRO A 412 8.23 -1.84 -2.90
C PRO A 412 8.57 -0.35 -2.76
N VAL A 413 8.38 0.43 -3.83
CA VAL A 413 8.65 1.87 -3.81
C VAL A 413 7.57 2.60 -3.02
N ALA A 414 6.31 2.31 -3.30
CA ALA A 414 5.20 2.94 -2.59
C ALA A 414 5.24 2.66 -1.07
N VAL A 415 5.42 1.40 -0.68
CA VAL A 415 5.56 1.02 0.75
C VAL A 415 6.81 1.63 1.38
N THR A 416 7.93 1.72 0.67
CA THR A 416 9.13 2.42 1.19
C THR A 416 8.81 3.87 1.53
N GLY A 417 8.08 4.59 0.65
CA GLY A 417 7.63 5.94 0.93
C GLY A 417 6.69 6.03 2.13
N GLN A 418 5.74 5.11 2.26
CA GLN A 418 4.79 5.07 3.37
C GLN A 418 5.48 4.87 4.72
N ILE A 419 6.42 3.91 4.78
CA ILE A 419 7.21 3.65 5.98
C ILE A 419 8.08 4.86 6.32
N ALA A 420 8.76 5.47 5.33
CA ALA A 420 9.54 6.68 5.55
C ALA A 420 8.68 7.83 6.10
N SER A 421 7.41 7.92 5.69
CA SER A 421 6.43 8.89 6.17
C SER A 421 5.88 8.59 7.58
N GLY A 422 6.18 7.40 8.11
CA GLY A 422 5.88 6.99 9.48
C GLY A 422 4.86 5.85 9.61
N ALA A 423 4.50 5.15 8.53
CA ALA A 423 3.64 3.97 8.61
C ALA A 423 4.30 2.86 9.45
N ASN A 424 3.69 2.51 10.58
CA ASN A 424 4.19 1.47 11.47
C ASN A 424 3.52 0.10 11.25
N LEU A 425 2.63 -0.01 10.26
CA LEU A 425 2.05 -1.26 9.77
C LEU A 425 1.60 -1.06 8.30
N ILE A 426 1.63 -2.12 7.50
CA ILE A 426 1.15 -2.11 6.11
C ILE A 426 0.00 -3.10 5.95
N CYS A 427 -1.08 -2.69 5.29
CA CYS A 427 -2.14 -3.58 4.82
C CYS A 427 -2.05 -3.67 3.29
N PHE A 428 -1.91 -4.88 2.80
CA PHE A 428 -1.57 -5.16 1.40
C PHE A 428 -2.63 -6.05 0.76
N THR A 429 -3.41 -5.51 -0.17
CA THR A 429 -4.44 -6.29 -0.88
C THR A 429 -3.89 -6.97 -2.12
N THR A 430 -4.28 -8.21 -2.39
CA THR A 430 -3.91 -8.90 -3.63
C THR A 430 -4.96 -9.92 -4.09
N GLY A 431 -5.22 -9.96 -5.40
CA GLY A 431 -6.03 -10.99 -6.04
C GLY A 431 -5.23 -12.02 -6.82
N ARG A 432 -3.93 -11.77 -6.99
CA ARG A 432 -3.00 -12.63 -7.75
C ARG A 432 -1.88 -13.24 -6.93
N GLY A 433 -1.81 -12.92 -5.64
CA GLY A 433 -0.89 -13.54 -4.71
C GLY A 433 0.50 -12.91 -4.72
N SER A 434 0.57 -11.57 -4.74
CA SER A 434 1.86 -10.91 -4.46
C SER A 434 2.34 -11.34 -3.06
N MET A 435 3.55 -11.89 -3.00
CA MET A 435 4.19 -12.33 -1.76
C MET A 435 4.97 -11.19 -1.10
N PHE A 436 4.47 -9.95 -1.19
CA PHE A 436 5.17 -8.80 -0.64
C PHE A 436 5.30 -8.89 0.90
N GLY A 437 6.38 -8.32 1.42
CA GLY A 437 6.63 -8.11 2.85
C GLY A 437 7.57 -6.93 3.02
N SER A 438 7.57 -6.30 4.20
CA SER A 438 8.43 -5.15 4.45
C SER A 438 9.03 -5.17 5.85
N LYS A 439 10.13 -4.42 5.99
CA LYS A 439 10.76 -4.08 7.26
C LYS A 439 10.98 -2.56 7.28
N PRO A 440 10.91 -1.91 8.46
CA PRO A 440 10.63 -2.50 9.77
C PRO A 440 9.13 -2.58 10.11
N ALA A 441 8.23 -2.19 9.20
CA ALA A 441 6.78 -2.27 9.42
C ALA A 441 6.24 -3.66 9.00
N PRO A 442 5.47 -4.36 9.84
CA PRO A 442 4.87 -5.64 9.47
C PRO A 442 3.81 -5.44 8.37
N THR A 443 3.69 -6.42 7.47
CA THR A 443 2.73 -6.37 6.35
C THR A 443 1.68 -7.47 6.50
N ILE A 444 0.40 -7.08 6.61
CA ILE A 444 -0.75 -7.97 6.59
C ILE A 444 -1.25 -8.10 5.16
N LYS A 445 -1.27 -9.30 4.61
CA LYS A 445 -1.76 -9.58 3.25
C LYS A 445 -3.21 -10.05 3.24
N LEU A 446 -4.01 -9.35 2.43
CA LEU A 446 -5.46 -9.54 2.30
C LEU A 446 -5.78 -10.13 0.92
N ALA A 447 -6.25 -11.37 0.90
CA ALA A 447 -6.61 -12.09 -0.31
C ALA A 447 -8.00 -11.66 -0.84
N SER A 448 -8.11 -11.26 -2.12
CA SER A 448 -9.40 -10.84 -2.69
C SER A 448 -10.37 -12.00 -2.95
N ASN A 449 -9.89 -13.24 -3.05
CA ASN A 449 -10.71 -14.40 -3.37
C ASN A 449 -10.26 -15.67 -2.63
N THR A 450 -11.25 -16.51 -2.26
CA THR A 450 -11.05 -17.74 -1.48
C THR A 450 -10.20 -18.79 -2.20
N PRO A 451 -10.34 -19.03 -3.53
CA PRO A 451 -9.49 -19.97 -4.25
C PRO A 451 -8.00 -19.63 -4.15
N MET A 452 -7.63 -18.35 -4.31
CA MET A 452 -6.24 -17.92 -4.15
C MET A 452 -5.78 -18.07 -2.70
N PHE A 453 -6.59 -17.63 -1.72
CA PHE A 453 -6.24 -17.77 -0.30
C PHE A 453 -5.93 -19.23 0.07
N ARG A 454 -6.75 -20.19 -0.37
CA ARG A 454 -6.53 -21.62 -0.09
C ARG A 454 -5.24 -22.15 -0.72
N ARG A 455 -4.89 -21.68 -1.92
CA ARG A 455 -3.67 -22.08 -2.63
C ARG A 455 -2.40 -21.47 -2.00
N LEU A 456 -2.49 -20.25 -1.48
CA LEU A 456 -1.38 -19.46 -0.94
C LEU A 456 -1.54 -19.21 0.57
N GLY A 457 -2.06 -20.19 1.32
CA GLY A 457 -2.42 -20.02 2.73
C GLY A 457 -1.21 -19.82 3.67
N GLU A 458 -0.01 -20.14 3.22
CA GLU A 458 1.23 -19.84 3.95
C GLU A 458 1.69 -18.40 3.73
N ASP A 459 1.26 -17.75 2.64
CA ASP A 459 1.59 -16.37 2.33
C ASP A 459 0.49 -15.39 2.78
N MET A 460 -0.78 -15.77 2.75
CA MET A 460 -1.90 -14.85 2.97
C MET A 460 -2.39 -14.84 4.43
N ASP A 461 -2.55 -13.65 5.02
CA ASP A 461 -2.98 -13.51 6.41
C ASP A 461 -4.51 -13.58 6.56
N ILE A 462 -5.28 -12.99 5.62
CA ILE A 462 -6.74 -12.90 5.71
C ILE A 462 -7.42 -13.22 4.37
N ASN A 463 -8.53 -13.97 4.42
CA ASN A 463 -9.37 -14.28 3.27
C ASN A 463 -10.57 -13.31 3.14
N CYS A 464 -10.45 -12.27 2.33
CA CYS A 464 -11.60 -11.39 2.03
C CYS A 464 -12.56 -11.99 0.98
N GLY A 465 -12.18 -13.10 0.34
CA GLY A 465 -13.05 -13.86 -0.57
C GLY A 465 -14.33 -14.38 0.09
N LEU A 466 -14.37 -14.46 1.42
CA LEU A 466 -15.57 -14.81 2.19
C LEU A 466 -16.76 -13.88 1.93
N ILE A 467 -16.51 -12.67 1.41
CA ILE A 467 -17.56 -11.75 0.94
C ILE A 467 -18.27 -12.30 -0.31
N LEU A 468 -17.51 -12.82 -1.28
CA LEU A 468 -18.07 -13.43 -2.49
C LEU A 468 -18.78 -14.75 -2.19
N ASP A 469 -18.29 -15.46 -1.19
CA ASP A 469 -18.87 -16.72 -0.71
C ASP A 469 -20.16 -16.50 0.10
N GLY A 470 -20.52 -15.25 0.41
CA GLY A 470 -21.71 -14.90 1.20
C GLY A 470 -21.58 -15.24 2.69
N VAL A 471 -20.37 -15.48 3.19
CA VAL A 471 -20.07 -15.84 4.58
C VAL A 471 -19.88 -14.61 5.47
N ARG A 472 -19.47 -13.49 4.87
CA ARG A 472 -19.22 -12.21 5.53
C ARG A 472 -19.75 -11.07 4.68
N SER A 473 -20.31 -10.05 5.31
CA SER A 473 -20.48 -8.74 4.71
C SER A 473 -19.15 -7.98 4.67
N VAL A 474 -19.11 -6.86 3.93
CA VAL A 474 -17.95 -5.96 3.91
C VAL A 474 -17.66 -5.40 5.31
N GLN A 475 -18.70 -5.05 6.07
CA GLN A 475 -18.57 -4.52 7.43
C GLN A 475 -17.97 -5.54 8.40
N GLU A 476 -18.48 -6.77 8.36
CA GLU A 476 -17.96 -7.85 9.22
C GLU A 476 -16.51 -8.18 8.84
N MET A 477 -16.19 -8.22 7.54
CA MET A 477 -14.79 -8.39 7.11
C MET A 477 -13.90 -7.22 7.53
N GLY A 478 -14.42 -5.99 7.52
CA GLY A 478 -13.71 -4.81 8.02
C GLY A 478 -13.40 -4.90 9.52
N GLN A 479 -14.34 -5.43 10.31
CA GLN A 479 -14.12 -5.72 11.73
C GLN A 479 -13.05 -6.81 11.91
N ASP A 480 -13.13 -7.92 11.16
CA ASP A 480 -12.15 -9.01 11.19
C ASP A 480 -10.72 -8.50 10.87
N ILE A 481 -10.59 -7.61 9.88
CA ILE A 481 -9.33 -6.96 9.50
C ILE A 481 -8.83 -6.02 10.62
N PHE A 482 -9.71 -5.18 11.17
CA PHE A 482 -9.35 -4.24 12.24
C PHE A 482 -8.83 -4.97 13.49
N GLU A 483 -9.48 -6.07 13.88
CA GLU A 483 -9.02 -6.90 15.00
C GLU A 483 -7.67 -7.55 14.71
N HIS A 484 -7.45 -8.03 13.48
CA HIS A 484 -6.16 -8.58 13.08
C HIS A 484 -5.04 -7.53 13.13
N ILE A 485 -5.31 -6.30 12.67
CA ILE A 485 -4.40 -5.16 12.79
C ILE A 485 -3.95 -4.96 14.24
N LEU A 486 -4.89 -4.96 15.20
CA LEU A 486 -4.56 -4.77 16.62
C LEU A 486 -3.68 -5.90 17.16
N ARG A 487 -3.92 -7.16 16.77
CA ARG A 487 -3.08 -8.28 17.18
C ARG A 487 -1.68 -8.22 16.56
N THR A 488 -1.58 -7.92 15.27
CA THR A 488 -0.28 -7.75 14.58
C THR A 488 0.52 -6.61 15.21
N ALA A 489 -0.11 -5.46 15.46
CA ALA A 489 0.53 -4.34 16.14
C ALA A 489 0.99 -4.71 17.57
N SER A 490 0.26 -5.60 18.24
CA SER A 490 0.60 -6.14 19.56
C SER A 490 1.74 -7.16 19.56
N GLY A 491 2.25 -7.57 18.39
CA GLY A 491 3.39 -8.48 18.25
C GLY A 491 3.08 -9.82 17.57
N GLU A 492 1.83 -10.08 17.16
CA GLU A 492 1.53 -11.24 16.30
C GLU A 492 2.29 -11.06 14.97
N ARG A 493 3.07 -12.07 14.58
CA ARG A 493 3.88 -12.04 13.35
C ARG A 493 3.00 -12.35 12.14
N THR A 494 3.12 -11.55 11.09
CA THR A 494 2.43 -11.83 9.83
C THR A 494 3.12 -12.95 9.07
N LYS A 495 2.43 -13.52 8.07
CA LYS A 495 3.00 -14.54 7.19
C LYS A 495 4.32 -14.10 6.55
N SER A 496 4.43 -12.85 6.08
CA SER A 496 5.69 -12.34 5.53
C SER A 496 6.82 -12.31 6.55
N GLU A 497 6.54 -11.97 7.81
CA GLU A 497 7.57 -11.94 8.84
C GLU A 497 8.05 -13.35 9.18
N LEU A 498 7.14 -14.33 9.21
CA LEU A 498 7.48 -15.74 9.42
C LEU A 498 8.35 -16.29 8.29
N LEU A 499 8.10 -15.85 7.06
CA LEU A 499 8.87 -16.21 5.87
C LEU A 499 10.18 -15.39 5.70
N GLY A 500 10.43 -14.40 6.57
CA GLY A 500 11.64 -13.58 6.54
C GLY A 500 11.69 -12.52 5.45
N LEU A 501 10.56 -12.19 4.81
CA LEU A 501 10.46 -11.19 3.75
C LEU A 501 10.72 -9.77 4.28
N GLY A 502 11.17 -8.85 3.41
CA GLY A 502 11.46 -7.46 3.75
C GLY A 502 12.93 -7.04 3.62
N ASP A 503 13.83 -7.93 3.18
CA ASP A 503 15.27 -7.65 3.00
C ASP A 503 15.61 -7.05 1.62
N GLN A 504 14.75 -7.22 0.62
CA GLN A 504 14.94 -6.67 -0.74
C GLN A 504 13.88 -5.63 -1.11
N GLU A 505 12.88 -5.44 -0.25
CA GLU A 505 11.69 -4.63 -0.51
C GLU A 505 11.85 -3.17 -0.07
N PHE A 506 12.98 -2.82 0.54
CA PHE A 506 13.39 -1.42 0.70
C PHE A 506 13.93 -0.88 -0.62
N VAL A 507 13.09 -0.13 -1.33
CA VAL A 507 13.40 0.45 -2.64
C VAL A 507 13.02 1.93 -2.63
N PRO A 508 13.94 2.83 -2.26
CA PRO A 508 13.71 4.27 -2.39
C PRO A 508 13.32 4.63 -3.83
N TRP A 509 12.45 5.63 -3.99
CA TRP A 509 12.01 6.01 -5.32
C TRP A 509 13.17 6.66 -6.10
N HIS A 510 13.68 5.91 -7.06
CA HIS A 510 14.51 6.47 -8.11
C HIS A 510 13.59 7.18 -9.09
N MET A 511 13.53 8.52 -9.05
CA MET A 511 12.57 9.33 -9.82
C MET A 511 12.55 8.84 -11.28
N GLY A 512 11.52 8.05 -11.56
CA GLY A 512 11.28 7.28 -12.76
C GLY A 512 9.86 6.75 -12.74
N ILE A 513 9.29 6.50 -13.92
CA ILE A 513 7.93 5.97 -14.05
C ILE A 513 7.98 4.47 -13.74
N VAL A 514 7.47 4.10 -12.58
CA VAL A 514 7.32 2.70 -12.14
C VAL A 514 5.88 2.50 -11.68
N SER A 515 5.26 1.39 -12.08
CA SER A 515 3.82 1.14 -11.89
C SER A 515 3.46 -0.33 -11.90
#